data_AF-A0AAP8KG17-F1
#
_entry.id   AF-A0AAP8KG17-F1
#
_cell.length_a   1.000
_cell.length_b   1.000
_cell.length_c   1.000
_cell.angle_alpha   90.00
_cell.angle_beta   90.00
_cell.angle_gamma   90.00
#
_symmetry.space_group_name_H-M   'P 1'
#
loop_
_entity.id
_entity.type
_entity.pdbx_description
1 polymer ?
#
loop_
_entity_poly.entity_id
_entity_poly.type
_entity_poly.pdbx_seq_one_letter_code
_entity_poly.pdbx_strand_id
1 'polypeptide(L)'
;MTDSISHAQMLSTMRKQRIQDFLFHKVTMLFALSVLIVLVGIIISLIMESIPAFQTFGLHFIVSAEWDPVNDQYGALIPIIGTLVTSVIALLIAFPVSFGIALFLTEICPAWLRRPLGTAVELLAGVPSIIYGIWGLFVFAPLFADHVQPLLKATLGNVPVIGQLFSGPMMGIGLLTAGLVLAIMIIPFIASVMRDVFEIVPAVLKESAYGLGCTRWEVVRKIVLPYTKTGVVGGVMLGLGRALGETMAVTFVIGNANKLSWSLFAAGNSITSLLANEFGEAQSALHVSSLFSLALILFVITFIVLSAAKLMLAGMSRKEGTK
;
A
#
# COMPACT_ATOMS: atom_id res chain seq x y z
N MET A 1 -62.20 -20.26 8.78
CA MET A 1 -62.07 -19.20 7.74
C MET A 1 -60.90 -18.24 7.99
N THR A 2 -60.41 -18.11 9.23
CA THR A 2 -59.26 -17.26 9.60
C THR A 2 -57.89 -17.89 9.25
N ASP A 3 -57.73 -19.22 9.35
CA ASP A 3 -56.45 -19.90 9.01
C ASP A 3 -56.11 -19.92 7.52
N SER A 4 -57.11 -19.97 6.64
CA SER A 4 -56.90 -19.98 5.18
C SER A 4 -56.39 -18.64 4.64
N ILE A 5 -56.72 -17.54 5.31
CA ILE A 5 -56.28 -16.18 4.93
C ILE A 5 -54.80 -15.98 5.29
N SER A 6 -54.36 -16.52 6.43
CA SER A 6 -52.96 -16.51 6.87
C SER A 6 -52.04 -17.27 5.91
N HIS A 7 -52.44 -18.45 5.46
CA HIS A 7 -51.67 -19.26 4.52
C HIS A 7 -51.50 -18.60 3.14
N ALA A 8 -52.56 -17.95 2.63
CA ALA A 8 -52.50 -17.25 1.34
C ALA A 8 -51.60 -16.00 1.39
N GLN A 9 -51.62 -15.26 2.50
CA GLN A 9 -50.73 -14.11 2.75
C GLN A 9 -49.25 -14.52 2.90
N MET A 10 -49.00 -15.67 3.53
CA MET A 10 -47.64 -16.23 3.62
C MET A 10 -47.10 -16.59 2.24
N LEU A 11 -47.88 -17.28 1.40
CA LEU A 11 -47.48 -17.68 0.06
C LEU A 11 -47.23 -16.48 -0.88
N SER A 12 -48.02 -15.40 -0.76
CA SER A 12 -47.81 -14.18 -1.54
C SER A 12 -46.53 -13.44 -1.11
N THR A 13 -46.24 -13.40 0.19
CA THR A 13 -45.01 -12.83 0.74
C THR A 13 -43.78 -13.63 0.30
N MET A 14 -43.84 -14.97 0.36
CA MET A 14 -42.77 -15.86 -0.11
C MET A 14 -42.52 -15.72 -1.62
N ARG A 15 -43.56 -15.56 -2.46
CA ARG A 15 -43.40 -15.28 -3.89
C ARG A 15 -42.72 -13.93 -4.14
N LYS A 16 -43.12 -12.89 -3.39
CA LYS A 16 -42.51 -11.56 -3.49
C LYS A 16 -41.04 -11.58 -3.07
N GLN A 17 -40.72 -12.25 -1.95
CA GLN A 17 -39.34 -12.44 -1.49
C GLN A 17 -38.52 -13.22 -2.51
N ARG A 18 -39.04 -14.33 -3.08
CA ARG A 18 -38.31 -15.10 -4.10
C ARG A 18 -37.99 -14.28 -5.35
N ILE A 19 -38.90 -13.40 -5.78
CA ILE A 19 -38.66 -12.49 -6.91
C ILE A 19 -37.63 -11.42 -6.52
N GLN A 20 -37.74 -10.85 -5.31
CA GLN A 20 -36.79 -9.86 -4.79
C GLN A 20 -35.38 -10.45 -4.65
N ASP A 21 -35.24 -11.65 -4.09
CA ASP A 21 -33.98 -12.37 -3.94
C ASP A 21 -33.38 -12.72 -5.30
N PHE A 22 -34.20 -13.17 -6.26
CA PHE A 22 -33.74 -13.44 -7.62
C PHE A 22 -33.25 -12.16 -8.31
N LEU A 23 -34.01 -11.06 -8.22
CA LEU A 23 -33.63 -9.78 -8.80
C LEU A 23 -32.35 -9.25 -8.13
N PHE A 24 -32.28 -9.27 -6.81
CA PHE A 24 -31.11 -8.86 -6.04
C PHE A 24 -29.87 -9.67 -6.42
N HIS A 25 -30.01 -10.99 -6.51
CA HIS A 25 -28.93 -11.89 -6.95
C HIS A 25 -28.48 -11.59 -8.39
N LYS A 26 -29.41 -11.38 -9.32
CA LYS A 26 -29.05 -11.05 -10.72
C LYS A 26 -28.39 -9.69 -10.87
N VAL A 27 -28.87 -8.68 -10.13
CA VAL A 27 -28.28 -7.34 -10.13
C VAL A 27 -26.89 -7.37 -9.51
N THR A 28 -26.71 -8.01 -8.36
CA THR A 28 -25.38 -8.15 -7.72
C THR A 28 -24.41 -8.96 -8.59
N MET A 29 -24.88 -10.05 -9.23
CA MET A 29 -24.08 -10.82 -10.17
C MET A 29 -23.67 -9.99 -11.40
N LEU A 30 -24.57 -9.16 -11.93
CA LEU A 30 -24.25 -8.25 -13.05
C LEU A 30 -23.14 -7.26 -12.66
N PHE A 31 -23.22 -6.65 -11.47
CA PHE A 31 -22.17 -5.76 -10.98
C PHE A 31 -20.84 -6.49 -10.73
N ALA A 32 -20.88 -7.70 -10.18
CA ALA A 32 -19.67 -8.51 -10.00
C ALA A 32 -19.02 -8.87 -11.34
N LEU A 33 -19.82 -9.24 -12.34
CA LEU A 33 -19.33 -9.56 -13.68
C LEU A 33 -18.83 -8.32 -14.41
N SER A 34 -19.49 -7.17 -14.27
CA SER A 34 -19.05 -5.92 -14.91
C SER A 34 -17.69 -5.47 -14.38
N VAL A 35 -17.45 -5.57 -13.07
CA VAL A 35 -16.12 -5.30 -12.48
C VAL A 35 -15.05 -6.21 -13.09
N LEU A 36 -15.33 -7.51 -13.26
CA LEU A 36 -14.40 -8.44 -13.88
C LEU A 36 -14.13 -8.09 -15.35
N ILE A 37 -15.18 -7.75 -16.12
CA ILE A 37 -15.06 -7.34 -17.52
C ILE A 37 -14.22 -6.07 -17.66
N VAL A 38 -14.47 -5.06 -16.81
CA VAL A 38 -13.69 -3.82 -16.82
C VAL A 38 -12.24 -4.09 -16.47
N LEU A 39 -11.95 -4.92 -15.46
CA LEU A 39 -10.59 -5.28 -15.09
C LEU A 39 -9.85 -5.98 -16.24
N VAL A 40 -10.49 -6.95 -16.90
CA VAL A 40 -9.93 -7.62 -18.07
C VAL A 40 -9.71 -6.62 -19.21
N GLY A 41 -10.67 -5.72 -19.44
CA GLY A 41 -10.55 -4.64 -20.43
C GLY A 41 -9.37 -3.72 -20.16
N ILE A 42 -9.14 -3.32 -18.91
CA ILE A 42 -7.97 -2.52 -18.50
C ILE A 42 -6.68 -3.29 -18.80
N ILE A 43 -6.59 -4.57 -18.44
CA ILE A 43 -5.40 -5.39 -18.71
C ILE A 43 -5.14 -5.49 -20.21
N ILE A 44 -6.16 -5.77 -21.01
CA ILE A 44 -6.04 -5.86 -22.47
C ILE A 44 -5.58 -4.51 -23.05
N SER A 45 -6.16 -3.39 -22.59
CA SER A 45 -5.79 -2.05 -23.02
C SER A 45 -4.33 -1.74 -22.67
N LEU A 46 -3.89 -2.01 -21.43
CA LEU A 46 -2.50 -1.84 -21.03
C LEU A 46 -1.54 -2.63 -21.92
N ILE A 47 -1.88 -3.90 -22.22
CA ILE A 47 -1.05 -4.74 -23.10
C ILE A 47 -1.00 -4.15 -24.50
N MET A 48 -2.14 -3.87 -25.12
CA MET A 48 -2.21 -3.36 -26.49
C MET A 48 -1.47 -2.04 -26.67
N GLU A 49 -1.71 -1.07 -25.78
CA GLU A 49 -1.11 0.27 -25.85
C GLU A 49 0.39 0.25 -25.50
N SER A 50 0.87 -0.75 -24.76
CA SER A 50 2.31 -0.90 -24.45
C SER A 50 3.14 -1.48 -25.58
N ILE A 51 2.53 -2.17 -26.56
CA ILE A 51 3.25 -2.88 -27.63
C ILE A 51 4.19 -1.96 -28.42
N PRO A 52 3.79 -0.76 -28.89
CA PRO A 52 4.67 0.10 -29.68
C PRO A 52 5.98 0.46 -28.96
N ALA A 53 5.90 0.83 -27.68
CA ALA A 53 7.10 1.12 -26.88
C ALA A 53 8.02 -0.11 -26.74
N PHE A 54 7.48 -1.30 -26.49
CA PHE A 54 8.29 -2.52 -26.43
C PHE A 54 8.84 -2.95 -27.80
N GLN A 55 8.17 -2.62 -28.91
CA GLN A 55 8.70 -2.87 -30.26
C GLN A 55 9.88 -1.94 -30.58
N THR A 56 9.79 -0.67 -30.17
CA THR A 56 10.84 0.33 -30.44
C THR A 56 12.06 0.16 -29.52
N PHE A 57 11.84 -0.02 -28.21
CA PHE A 57 12.91 -0.05 -27.22
C PHE A 57 13.29 -1.47 -26.77
N GLY A 58 12.47 -2.48 -27.07
CA GLY A 58 12.69 -3.86 -26.64
C GLY A 58 12.69 -4.02 -25.12
N LEU A 59 13.32 -5.09 -24.63
CA LEU A 59 13.54 -5.32 -23.20
C LEU A 59 14.49 -4.30 -22.57
N HIS A 60 15.28 -3.59 -23.38
CA HIS A 60 16.17 -2.54 -22.91
C HIS A 60 15.38 -1.39 -22.24
N PHE A 61 14.12 -1.18 -22.61
CA PHE A 61 13.21 -0.24 -21.94
C PHE A 61 13.21 -0.39 -20.42
N ILE A 62 13.22 -1.63 -19.90
CA ILE A 62 13.12 -1.89 -18.46
C ILE A 62 14.39 -1.48 -17.70
N VAL A 63 15.54 -1.59 -18.35
CA VAL A 63 16.86 -1.31 -17.75
C VAL A 63 17.42 0.06 -18.14
N SER A 64 16.79 0.74 -19.10
CA SER A 64 17.20 2.07 -19.53
C SER A 64 16.85 3.10 -18.45
N ALA A 65 17.81 3.95 -18.13
CA ALA A 65 17.65 5.11 -17.25
C ALA A 65 17.27 6.38 -18.03
N GLU A 66 17.25 6.34 -19.36
CA GLU A 66 16.95 7.50 -20.19
C GLU A 66 15.46 7.83 -20.16
N TRP A 67 15.14 9.10 -19.93
CA TRP A 67 13.79 9.62 -20.09
C TRP A 67 13.87 11.03 -20.68
N ASP A 68 13.78 11.10 -22.00
CA ASP A 68 13.87 12.31 -22.79
C ASP A 68 12.69 12.38 -23.77
N PRO A 69 11.60 13.07 -23.38
CA PRO A 69 10.42 13.25 -24.23
C PRO A 69 10.70 14.06 -25.50
N VAL A 70 11.76 14.87 -25.54
CA VAL A 70 12.08 15.70 -26.71
C VAL A 70 12.67 14.86 -27.84
N ASN A 71 13.49 13.87 -27.48
CA ASN A 71 14.13 12.97 -28.44
C ASN A 71 13.40 11.61 -28.59
N ASP A 72 12.20 11.48 -28.01
CA ASP A 72 11.42 10.24 -27.99
C ASP A 72 12.23 9.03 -27.49
N GLN A 73 12.99 9.23 -26.40
CA GLN A 73 13.73 8.16 -25.73
C GLN A 73 13.18 7.92 -24.33
N TYR A 74 12.74 6.70 -24.06
CA TYR A 74 12.07 6.37 -22.81
C TYR A 74 12.66 5.12 -22.17
N GLY A 75 12.63 5.09 -20.84
CA GLY A 75 13.26 4.07 -20.02
C GLY A 75 12.59 3.99 -18.65
N ALA A 76 12.32 2.77 -18.20
CA ALA A 76 11.54 2.50 -17.00
C ALA A 76 12.37 2.35 -15.72
N LEU A 77 13.70 2.25 -15.82
CA LEU A 77 14.53 1.86 -14.68
C LEU A 77 14.37 2.82 -13.50
N ILE A 78 14.42 4.13 -13.74
CA ILE A 78 14.36 5.14 -12.68
C ILE A 78 13.00 5.13 -11.97
N PRO A 79 11.85 5.22 -12.68
CA PRO A 79 10.53 5.10 -12.06
C PRO A 79 10.32 3.78 -11.30
N ILE A 80 10.80 2.65 -11.83
CA ILE A 80 10.71 1.34 -11.16
C ILE A 80 11.47 1.38 -9.83
N ILE A 81 12.73 1.80 -9.85
CA ILE A 81 13.57 1.87 -8.64
C ILE A 81 12.94 2.83 -7.63
N GLY A 82 12.50 4.02 -8.05
CA GLY A 82 11.90 4.99 -7.13
C GLY A 82 10.63 4.47 -6.48
N THR A 83 9.77 3.76 -7.22
CA THR A 83 8.57 3.11 -6.67
C THR A 83 8.93 2.04 -5.63
N LEU A 84 9.91 1.19 -5.92
CA LEU A 84 10.33 0.12 -5.01
C LEU A 84 11.03 0.67 -3.76
N VAL A 85 11.96 1.61 -3.93
CA VAL A 85 12.71 2.22 -2.82
C VAL A 85 11.79 2.97 -1.88
N THR A 86 10.90 3.82 -2.39
CA THR A 86 9.94 4.55 -1.55
C THR A 86 8.99 3.60 -0.81
N SER A 87 8.48 2.56 -1.49
CA SER A 87 7.61 1.55 -0.87
C SER A 87 8.33 0.74 0.22
N VAL A 88 9.58 0.37 0.00
CA VAL A 88 10.40 -0.35 0.99
C VAL A 88 10.69 0.53 2.20
N ILE A 89 11.11 1.79 1.99
CA ILE A 89 11.33 2.75 3.09
C ILE A 89 10.04 2.93 3.89
N ALA A 90 8.91 3.12 3.20
CA ALA A 90 7.63 3.30 3.85
C ALA A 90 7.25 2.09 4.71
N LEU A 91 7.42 0.87 4.19
CA LEU A 91 7.07 -0.36 4.90
C LEU A 91 7.99 -0.62 6.09
N LEU A 92 9.30 -0.38 5.94
CA LEU A 92 10.29 -0.55 7.00
C LEU A 92 9.96 0.30 8.24
N ILE A 93 9.37 1.48 8.03
CA ILE A 93 9.01 2.40 9.10
C ILE A 93 7.58 2.15 9.57
N ALA A 94 6.64 1.98 8.64
CA ALA A 94 5.24 1.84 8.98
C ALA A 94 4.95 0.53 9.72
N PHE A 95 5.55 -0.58 9.32
CA PHE A 95 5.32 -1.88 9.95
C PHE A 95 5.57 -1.87 11.48
N PRO A 96 6.77 -1.51 11.99
CA PRO A 96 7.02 -1.53 13.43
C PRO A 96 6.17 -0.51 14.19
N VAL A 97 5.91 0.66 13.61
CA VAL A 97 5.10 1.71 14.24
C VAL A 97 3.63 1.26 14.34
N SER A 98 3.06 0.76 13.25
CA SER A 98 1.70 0.23 13.22
C SER A 98 1.51 -0.97 14.14
N PHE A 99 2.52 -1.84 14.21
CA PHE A 99 2.53 -2.95 15.15
C PHE A 99 2.48 -2.47 16.60
N GLY A 100 3.30 -1.46 16.93
CA GLY A 100 3.29 -0.84 18.25
C GLY A 100 1.95 -0.19 18.60
N ILE A 101 1.35 0.54 17.66
CA ILE A 101 0.02 1.15 17.83
C ILE A 101 -1.04 0.07 18.06
N ALA A 102 -1.07 -0.98 17.24
CA ALA A 102 -2.03 -2.06 17.34
C ALA A 102 -1.91 -2.79 18.69
N LEU A 103 -0.68 -3.17 19.08
CA LEU A 103 -0.40 -3.81 20.36
C LEU A 103 -0.81 -2.92 21.54
N PHE A 104 -0.48 -1.63 21.48
CA PHE A 104 -0.88 -0.69 22.51
C PHE A 104 -2.41 -0.65 22.65
N LEU A 105 -3.14 -0.47 21.55
CA LEU A 105 -4.60 -0.37 21.57
C LEU A 105 -5.27 -1.64 22.08
N THR A 106 -4.74 -2.82 21.77
CA THR A 106 -5.36 -4.10 22.16
C THR A 106 -4.97 -4.58 23.55
N GLU A 107 -3.70 -4.47 23.95
CA GLU A 107 -3.17 -5.15 25.15
C GLU A 107 -2.77 -4.19 26.29
N ILE A 108 -2.49 -2.92 26.00
CA ILE A 108 -1.94 -1.97 27.01
C ILE A 108 -2.94 -0.85 27.33
N CYS A 109 -3.69 -0.39 26.34
CA CYS A 109 -4.53 0.79 26.41
C CYS A 109 -5.69 0.61 27.40
N PRO A 110 -5.95 1.58 28.28
CA PRO A 110 -7.09 1.52 29.20
C PRO A 110 -8.42 1.58 28.44
N ALA A 111 -9.44 0.89 28.95
CA ALA A 111 -10.70 0.66 28.24
C ALA A 111 -11.42 1.94 27.78
N TRP A 112 -11.32 3.03 28.56
CA TRP A 112 -11.93 4.32 28.24
C TRP A 112 -11.23 5.05 27.09
N LEU A 113 -9.95 4.78 26.85
CA LEU A 113 -9.14 5.44 25.83
C LEU A 113 -9.04 4.63 24.53
N ARG A 114 -9.31 3.32 24.58
CA ARG A 114 -9.24 2.42 23.41
C ARG A 114 -10.12 2.88 22.26
N ARG A 115 -11.40 3.18 22.54
CA ARG A 115 -12.37 3.63 21.52
C ARG A 115 -11.97 4.96 20.87
N PRO A 116 -11.74 6.07 21.59
CA PRO A 116 -11.41 7.34 20.96
C PRO A 116 -10.11 7.29 20.18
N LEU A 117 -9.06 6.63 20.69
CA LEU A 117 -7.80 6.47 19.94
C LEU A 117 -7.96 5.58 18.71
N GLY A 118 -8.72 4.49 18.81
CA GLY A 118 -9.03 3.63 17.68
C GLY A 118 -9.74 4.39 16.55
N THR A 119 -10.75 5.18 16.89
CA THR A 119 -11.44 6.05 15.93
C THR A 119 -10.49 7.10 15.35
N ALA A 120 -9.61 7.72 16.15
CA ALA A 120 -8.64 8.70 15.65
C ALA A 120 -7.71 8.08 14.59
N VAL A 121 -7.22 6.85 14.82
CA VAL A 121 -6.38 6.12 13.85
C VAL A 121 -7.15 5.82 12.55
N GLU A 122 -8.41 5.40 12.64
CA GLU A 122 -9.26 5.17 11.47
C GLU A 122 -9.53 6.46 10.69
N LEU A 123 -9.80 7.57 11.38
CA LEU A 123 -10.02 8.87 10.76
C LEU A 123 -8.76 9.35 10.01
N LEU A 124 -7.57 9.09 10.54
CA LEU A 124 -6.31 9.40 9.86
C LEU A 124 -6.14 8.60 8.54
N ALA A 125 -6.65 7.37 8.48
CA ALA A 125 -6.65 6.57 7.25
C ALA A 125 -7.65 7.10 6.19
N GLY A 126 -8.63 7.91 6.61
CA GLY A 126 -9.60 8.57 5.71
C GLY A 126 -9.10 9.89 5.11
N VAL A 127 -7.95 10.40 5.54
CA VAL A 127 -7.37 11.64 5.01
C VAL A 127 -6.93 11.43 3.55
N PRO A 128 -7.39 12.26 2.59
CA PRO A 128 -6.95 12.17 1.19
C PRO A 128 -5.44 12.29 1.04
N SER A 129 -4.84 11.49 0.16
CA SER A 129 -3.38 11.42 0.03
C SER A 129 -2.73 12.72 -0.46
N ILE A 130 -3.46 13.52 -1.25
CA ILE A 130 -3.03 14.87 -1.66
C ILE A 130 -2.75 15.80 -0.46
N ILE A 131 -3.49 15.65 0.64
CA ILE A 131 -3.28 16.46 1.84
C ILE A 131 -1.93 16.11 2.47
N TYR A 132 -1.60 14.82 2.56
CA TYR A 132 -0.27 14.37 3.01
C TYR A 132 0.84 14.85 2.09
N GLY A 133 0.62 14.88 0.77
CA GLY A 133 1.59 15.40 -0.20
C GLY A 133 1.87 16.90 -0.03
N ILE A 134 0.83 17.71 0.07
CA ILE A 134 0.94 19.17 0.27
C ILE A 134 1.57 19.47 1.64
N TRP A 135 1.12 18.80 2.71
CA TRP A 135 1.76 18.90 4.02
C TRP A 135 3.23 18.46 3.97
N GLY A 136 3.50 17.37 3.23
CA GLY A 136 4.82 16.84 2.98
C GLY A 136 5.75 17.89 2.35
N LEU A 137 5.26 18.62 1.36
CA LEU A 137 6.02 19.63 0.65
C LEU A 137 6.20 20.94 1.44
N PHE A 138 5.14 21.45 2.08
CA PHE A 138 5.19 22.77 2.72
C PHE A 138 5.60 22.75 4.20
N VAL A 139 5.45 21.63 4.89
CA VAL A 139 5.73 21.53 6.33
C VAL A 139 6.86 20.54 6.58
N PHE A 140 6.71 19.30 6.11
CA PHE A 140 7.68 18.25 6.41
C PHE A 140 9.02 18.48 5.71
N ALA A 141 9.03 18.78 4.41
CA ALA A 141 10.26 18.96 3.63
C ALA A 141 11.16 20.09 4.18
N PRO A 142 10.66 21.31 4.51
CA PRO A 142 11.49 22.34 5.14
C PRO A 142 12.07 21.90 6.48
N LEU A 143 11.25 21.32 7.37
CA LEU A 143 11.72 20.82 8.67
C LEU A 143 12.76 19.71 8.50
N PHE A 144 12.56 18.83 7.53
CA PHE A 144 13.45 17.74 7.21
C PHE A 144 14.79 18.26 6.64
N ALA A 145 14.76 19.27 5.77
CA ALA A 145 15.94 19.92 5.22
C ALA A 145 16.77 20.63 6.29
N ASP A 146 16.12 21.36 7.20
CA ASP A 146 16.80 22.22 8.17
C ASP A 146 17.35 21.43 9.37
N HIS A 147 16.67 20.37 9.79
CA HIS A 147 16.98 19.68 11.06
C HIS A 147 17.44 18.24 10.87
N VAL A 148 16.78 17.48 9.99
CA VAL A 148 16.97 16.02 9.94
C VAL A 148 18.04 15.60 8.94
N GLN A 149 18.02 16.13 7.72
CA GLN A 149 19.03 15.83 6.70
C GLN A 149 20.45 16.22 7.16
N PRO A 150 20.69 17.39 7.80
CA PRO A 150 22.01 17.75 8.30
C PRO A 150 22.48 16.79 9.40
N LEU A 151 21.57 16.38 10.30
CA LEU A 151 21.87 15.43 11.37
C LEU A 151 22.19 14.04 10.82
N LEU A 152 21.41 13.54 9.86
CA LEU A 152 21.65 12.25 9.20
C LEU A 152 22.98 12.28 8.43
N LYS A 153 23.28 13.38 7.74
CA LYS A 153 24.55 13.55 7.03
C LYS A 153 25.74 13.63 7.98
N ALA A 154 25.61 14.30 9.12
CA ALA A 154 26.66 14.41 10.13
C ALA A 154 26.90 13.10 10.90
N THR A 155 25.91 12.21 11.00
CA THR A 155 26.00 10.95 11.73
C THR A 155 26.22 9.77 10.78
N LEU A 156 25.16 9.35 10.10
CA LEU A 156 25.15 8.21 9.16
C LEU A 156 25.91 8.51 7.86
N GLY A 157 26.02 9.78 7.46
CA GLY A 157 26.79 10.19 6.29
C GLY A 157 28.30 9.93 6.41
N ASN A 158 28.82 9.77 7.63
CA ASN A 158 30.23 9.48 7.89
C ASN A 158 30.54 7.98 7.94
N VAL A 159 29.52 7.12 7.88
CA VAL A 159 29.70 5.67 7.94
C VAL A 159 30.13 5.16 6.55
N PRO A 160 31.23 4.39 6.45
CA PRO A 160 31.63 3.77 5.18
C PRO A 160 30.49 2.95 4.58
N VAL A 161 30.32 2.98 3.25
CA VAL A 161 29.24 2.31 2.49
C VAL A 161 27.85 2.94 2.69
N ILE A 162 27.39 3.13 3.93
CA ILE A 162 26.05 3.68 4.22
C ILE A 162 25.99 5.19 3.94
N GLY A 163 27.08 5.92 4.16
CA GLY A 163 27.11 7.37 3.99
C GLY A 163 26.83 7.85 2.58
N GLN A 164 27.06 7.01 1.56
CA GLN A 164 26.70 7.31 0.17
C GLN A 164 25.19 7.47 -0.02
N LEU A 165 24.37 6.74 0.76
CA LEU A 165 22.91 6.85 0.73
C LEU A 165 22.42 8.20 1.28
N PHE A 166 23.19 8.85 2.15
CA PHE A 166 22.87 10.14 2.78
C PHE A 166 23.71 11.30 2.22
N SER A 167 24.27 11.11 1.03
CA SER A 167 25.04 12.11 0.32
C SER A 167 24.14 13.00 -0.57
N GLY A 168 24.60 14.17 -1.01
CA GLY A 168 23.84 15.02 -1.92
C GLY A 168 23.12 16.23 -1.30
N PRO A 169 22.25 16.91 -2.08
CA PRO A 169 21.61 18.17 -1.71
C PRO A 169 20.58 17.99 -0.60
N MET A 170 20.60 18.88 0.40
CA MET A 170 19.67 18.86 1.53
C MET A 170 18.48 19.77 1.25
N MET A 171 17.68 19.41 0.24
CA MET A 171 16.56 20.22 -0.25
C MET A 171 15.24 19.88 0.42
N GLY A 172 15.22 18.92 1.36
CA GLY A 172 13.99 18.45 2.00
C GLY A 172 13.11 17.55 1.13
N ILE A 173 13.25 17.59 -0.19
CA ILE A 173 12.60 16.71 -1.16
C ILE A 173 13.55 15.59 -1.62
N GLY A 174 13.01 14.45 -2.03
CA GLY A 174 13.77 13.29 -2.50
C GLY A 174 13.13 11.95 -2.17
N LEU A 175 13.82 10.86 -2.50
CA LEU A 175 13.35 9.48 -2.26
C LEU A 175 13.07 9.18 -0.79
N LEU A 176 13.93 9.64 0.12
CA LEU A 176 13.75 9.43 1.57
C LEU A 176 12.52 10.17 2.09
N THR A 177 12.36 11.43 1.71
CA THR A 177 11.21 12.25 2.11
C THR A 177 9.92 11.64 1.62
N ALA A 178 9.88 11.22 0.35
CA ALA A 178 8.74 10.51 -0.21
C ALA A 178 8.41 9.22 0.55
N GLY A 179 9.41 8.40 0.85
CA GLY A 179 9.22 7.18 1.65
C GLY A 179 8.72 7.46 3.06
N LEU A 180 9.18 8.55 3.71
CA LEU A 180 8.75 8.95 5.05
C LEU A 180 7.31 9.47 5.09
N VAL A 181 6.94 10.36 4.17
CA VAL A 181 5.56 10.85 4.04
C VAL A 181 4.61 9.68 3.72
N LEU A 182 5.04 8.78 2.83
CA LEU A 182 4.31 7.56 2.52
C LEU A 182 4.15 6.65 3.75
N ALA A 183 5.18 6.50 4.58
CA ALA A 183 5.11 5.76 5.84
C ALA A 183 4.01 6.32 6.75
N ILE A 184 4.01 7.64 6.98
CA ILE A 184 3.02 8.33 7.82
C ILE A 184 1.60 8.05 7.32
N MET A 185 1.40 8.07 6.00
CA MET A 185 0.10 7.83 5.39
C MET A 185 -0.38 6.36 5.54
N ILE A 186 0.51 5.37 5.39
CA ILE A 186 0.11 3.95 5.47
C ILE A 186 0.08 3.40 6.92
N ILE A 187 0.73 4.07 7.88
CA ILE A 187 0.70 3.71 9.31
C ILE A 187 -0.71 3.49 9.85
N PRO A 188 -1.65 4.45 9.75
CA PRO A 188 -2.98 4.30 10.34
C PRO A 188 -3.75 3.14 9.72
N PHE A 189 -3.54 2.88 8.43
CA PHE A 189 -4.15 1.79 7.71
C PHE A 189 -3.63 0.41 8.14
N ILE A 190 -2.31 0.24 8.25
CA ILE A 190 -1.75 -1.03 8.75
C ILE A 190 -2.12 -1.22 10.22
N ALA A 191 -2.12 -0.14 11.03
CA ALA A 191 -2.43 -0.21 12.44
C ALA A 191 -3.88 -0.62 12.72
N SER A 192 -4.86 -0.09 11.98
CA SER A 192 -6.26 -0.48 12.14
C SER A 192 -6.48 -1.95 11.78
N VAL A 193 -5.94 -2.40 10.65
CA VAL A 193 -6.03 -3.82 10.24
C VAL A 193 -5.34 -4.74 11.25
N MET A 194 -4.15 -4.38 11.73
CA MET A 194 -3.45 -5.17 12.75
C MET A 194 -4.21 -5.24 14.07
N ARG A 195 -4.82 -4.14 14.51
CA ARG A 195 -5.65 -4.11 15.72
C ARG A 195 -6.83 -5.07 15.59
N ASP A 196 -7.57 -4.99 14.48
CA ASP A 196 -8.72 -5.87 14.23
C ASP A 196 -8.29 -7.34 14.20
N VAL A 197 -7.14 -7.63 13.59
CA VAL A 197 -6.53 -8.96 13.57
C VAL A 197 -6.18 -9.46 14.99
N PHE A 198 -5.62 -8.61 15.84
CA PHE A 198 -5.29 -8.94 17.23
C PHE A 198 -6.51 -9.17 18.12
N GLU A 199 -7.62 -8.48 17.84
CA GLU A 199 -8.88 -8.64 18.58
C GLU A 199 -9.57 -9.99 18.30
N ILE A 200 -9.23 -10.68 17.20
CA ILE A 200 -9.76 -12.02 16.88
C ILE A 200 -9.24 -13.09 17.86
N VAL A 201 -8.13 -12.84 18.57
CA VAL A 201 -7.56 -13.81 19.52
C VAL A 201 -8.53 -14.08 20.67
N PRO A 202 -8.95 -15.34 20.90
CA PRO A 202 -9.87 -15.69 21.99
C PRO A 202 -9.37 -15.19 23.35
N ALA A 203 -10.23 -14.49 24.09
CA ALA A 203 -9.89 -13.96 25.42
C ALA A 203 -9.42 -15.06 26.38
N VAL A 204 -10.04 -16.23 26.33
CA VAL A 204 -9.70 -17.40 27.17
C VAL A 204 -8.23 -17.80 27.04
N LEU A 205 -7.65 -17.75 25.83
CA LEU A 205 -6.23 -18.08 25.63
C LEU A 205 -5.32 -17.06 26.32
N LYS A 206 -5.68 -15.77 26.27
CA LYS A 206 -4.93 -14.68 26.89
C LYS A 206 -5.05 -14.72 28.41
N GLU A 207 -6.26 -14.86 28.93
CA GLU A 207 -6.55 -14.96 30.37
C GLU A 207 -5.91 -16.18 31.01
N SER A 208 -5.93 -17.33 30.34
CA SER A 208 -5.25 -18.55 30.83
C SER A 208 -3.75 -18.34 30.98
N ALA A 209 -3.12 -17.65 30.03
CA ALA A 209 -1.70 -17.36 30.09
C ALA A 209 -1.35 -16.35 31.17
N TYR A 210 -2.18 -15.32 31.37
CA TYR A 210 -2.06 -14.43 32.52
C TYR A 210 -2.22 -15.19 33.84
N GLY A 211 -3.12 -16.18 33.91
CA GLY A 211 -3.30 -17.07 35.06
C GLY A 211 -2.09 -17.97 35.35
N LEU A 212 -1.27 -18.27 34.34
CA LEU A 212 0.03 -18.96 34.48
C LEU A 212 1.18 -18.03 34.88
N GLY A 213 0.92 -16.74 35.11
CA GLY A 213 1.93 -15.75 35.47
C GLY A 213 2.69 -15.16 34.28
N CYS A 214 2.22 -15.35 33.04
CA CYS A 214 2.85 -14.73 31.88
C CYS A 214 2.73 -13.20 31.94
N THR A 215 3.82 -12.51 31.58
CA THR A 215 3.80 -11.06 31.37
C THR A 215 3.05 -10.69 30.09
N ARG A 216 2.62 -9.42 29.96
CA ARG A 216 1.94 -8.91 28.74
C ARG A 216 2.77 -9.16 27.48
N TRP A 217 4.08 -8.96 27.54
CA TRP A 217 4.97 -9.22 26.40
C TRP A 217 5.04 -10.70 26.04
N GLU A 218 5.02 -11.60 27.03
CA GLU A 218 4.98 -13.03 26.77
C GLU A 218 3.66 -13.48 26.16
N VAL A 219 2.53 -12.95 26.63
CA VAL A 219 1.21 -13.21 26.03
C VAL A 219 1.20 -12.74 24.57
N VAL A 220 1.70 -11.55 24.29
CA VAL A 220 1.81 -11.07 22.90
C VAL A 220 2.68 -12.01 22.07
N ARG A 221 3.93 -12.25 22.51
CA ARG A 221 4.91 -12.99 21.72
C ARG A 221 4.57 -14.47 21.54
N LYS A 222 4.01 -15.11 22.57
CA LYS A 222 3.76 -16.57 22.60
C LYS A 222 2.35 -16.96 22.16
N ILE A 223 1.38 -16.04 22.21
CA ILE A 223 -0.04 -16.35 21.94
C ILE A 223 -0.61 -15.47 20.85
N VAL A 224 -0.60 -14.15 21.04
CA VAL A 224 -1.24 -13.22 20.07
C VAL A 224 -0.55 -13.30 18.72
N LEU A 225 0.77 -13.15 18.66
CA LEU A 225 1.50 -13.15 17.39
C LEU A 225 1.43 -14.47 16.63
N PRO A 226 1.63 -15.64 17.26
CA PRO A 226 1.51 -16.91 16.56
C PRO A 226 0.08 -17.16 16.05
N TYR A 227 -0.94 -16.79 16.82
CA TYR A 227 -2.34 -16.95 16.45
C TYR A 227 -2.75 -16.04 15.28
N THR A 228 -2.13 -14.86 15.18
CA THR A 228 -2.53 -13.82 14.22
C THR A 228 -1.53 -13.58 13.08
N LYS A 229 -0.44 -14.34 13.02
CA LYS A 229 0.66 -14.15 12.06
C LYS A 229 0.18 -14.00 10.60
N THR A 230 -0.83 -14.75 10.19
CA THR A 230 -1.39 -14.71 8.83
C THR A 230 -2.15 -13.41 8.59
N GLY A 231 -2.93 -12.95 9.57
CA GLY A 231 -3.61 -11.66 9.54
C GLY A 231 -2.63 -10.47 9.57
N VAL A 232 -1.58 -10.55 10.39
CA VAL A 232 -0.52 -9.52 10.45
C VAL A 232 0.15 -9.38 9.09
N VAL A 233 0.59 -10.50 8.50
CA VAL A 233 1.17 -10.48 7.15
C VAL A 233 0.16 -9.93 6.14
N GLY A 234 -1.12 -10.33 6.20
CA GLY A 234 -2.17 -9.77 5.34
C GLY A 234 -2.29 -8.24 5.44
N GLY A 235 -2.26 -7.69 6.66
CA GLY A 235 -2.30 -6.23 6.88
C GLY A 235 -1.08 -5.49 6.33
N VAL A 236 0.11 -6.05 6.49
CA VAL A 236 1.35 -5.50 5.90
C VAL A 236 1.28 -5.49 4.38
N MET A 237 0.77 -6.56 3.77
CA MET A 237 0.65 -6.68 2.32
C MET A 237 -0.38 -5.72 1.74
N LEU A 238 -1.46 -5.47 2.47
CA LEU A 238 -2.45 -4.46 2.09
C LEU A 238 -1.82 -3.04 2.13
N GLY A 239 -1.00 -2.76 3.13
CA GLY A 239 -0.22 -1.52 3.21
C GLY A 239 0.81 -1.39 2.07
N LEU A 240 1.52 -2.46 1.74
CA LEU A 240 2.48 -2.49 0.63
C LEU A 240 1.80 -2.26 -0.74
N GLY A 241 0.65 -2.88 -0.99
CA GLY A 241 -0.13 -2.64 -2.20
C GLY A 241 -0.55 -1.17 -2.32
N ARG A 242 -0.90 -0.55 -1.19
CA ARG A 242 -1.22 0.88 -1.12
C ARG A 242 0.00 1.77 -1.37
N ALA A 243 1.17 1.38 -0.86
CA ALA A 243 2.42 2.11 -1.04
C ALA A 243 2.91 2.08 -2.51
N LEU A 244 2.86 0.91 -3.15
CA LEU A 244 3.25 0.74 -4.56
C LEU A 244 2.38 1.57 -5.52
N GLY A 245 1.10 1.74 -5.17
CA GLY A 245 0.13 2.51 -5.94
C GLY A 245 -0.02 3.96 -5.50
N GLU A 246 0.79 4.47 -4.57
CA GLU A 246 0.64 5.86 -4.12
C GLU A 246 1.15 6.83 -5.19
N THR A 247 0.30 7.79 -5.55
CA THR A 247 0.54 8.74 -6.63
C THR A 247 0.78 10.13 -6.07
N MET A 248 -0.25 10.76 -5.50
CA MET A 248 -0.24 12.19 -5.24
C MET A 248 0.66 12.56 -4.07
N ALA A 249 0.67 11.77 -2.99
CA ALA A 249 1.53 12.08 -1.85
C ALA A 249 3.01 12.07 -2.26
N VAL A 250 3.41 11.10 -3.09
CA VAL A 250 4.78 10.92 -3.57
C VAL A 250 5.17 12.01 -4.56
N THR A 251 4.29 12.34 -5.52
CA THR A 251 4.57 13.35 -6.56
C THR A 251 5.01 14.69 -6.00
N PHE A 252 4.41 15.16 -4.91
CA PHE A 252 4.75 16.48 -4.36
C PHE A 252 6.12 16.53 -3.66
N VAL A 253 6.68 15.40 -3.24
CA VAL A 253 7.87 15.39 -2.37
C VAL A 253 9.06 14.59 -2.93
N ILE A 254 8.87 13.76 -3.97
CA ILE A 254 9.94 12.93 -4.54
C ILE A 254 10.93 13.74 -5.39
N GLY A 255 10.52 14.91 -5.89
CA GLY A 255 11.34 15.84 -6.67
C GLY A 255 11.27 15.68 -8.19
N ASN A 256 10.54 14.67 -8.70
CA ASN A 256 10.22 14.46 -10.12
C ASN A 256 11.43 14.55 -11.07
N ALA A 257 12.53 13.88 -10.72
CA ALA A 257 13.75 13.90 -11.51
C ALA A 257 14.07 12.52 -12.08
N ASN A 258 14.33 12.45 -13.38
CA ASN A 258 14.76 11.23 -14.08
C ASN A 258 16.29 11.16 -14.14
N LYS A 259 16.95 11.19 -12.97
CA LYS A 259 18.40 10.98 -12.86
C LYS A 259 18.68 9.85 -11.88
N LEU A 260 19.46 8.86 -12.34
CA LEU A 260 19.83 7.74 -11.48
C LEU A 260 20.84 8.22 -10.43
N SER A 261 20.49 8.06 -9.16
CA SER A 261 21.36 8.37 -8.02
C SER A 261 21.21 7.29 -6.96
N TRP A 262 22.32 6.92 -6.33
CA TRP A 262 22.34 6.00 -5.20
C TRP A 262 21.95 6.68 -3.87
N SER A 263 21.88 8.02 -3.87
CA SER A 263 21.49 8.76 -2.68
C SER A 263 19.98 8.79 -2.48
N LEU A 264 19.55 8.59 -1.24
CA LEU A 264 18.16 8.75 -0.80
C LEU A 264 17.75 10.22 -0.65
N PHE A 265 18.71 11.15 -0.56
CA PHE A 265 18.43 12.60 -0.58
C PHE A 265 18.26 13.15 -2.00
N ALA A 266 18.68 12.38 -3.02
CA ALA A 266 18.49 12.80 -4.39
C ALA A 266 17.00 12.78 -4.77
N ALA A 267 16.64 13.70 -5.66
CA ALA A 267 15.36 13.66 -6.33
C ALA A 267 15.28 12.39 -7.19
N GLY A 268 14.10 11.78 -7.21
CA GLY A 268 13.81 10.62 -8.04
C GLY A 268 12.45 10.76 -8.70
N ASN A 269 11.97 9.66 -9.25
CA ASN A 269 10.64 9.57 -9.82
C ASN A 269 10.02 8.20 -9.50
N SER A 270 8.69 8.12 -9.40
CA SER A 270 7.97 6.86 -9.28
C SER A 270 7.14 6.63 -10.53
N ILE A 271 6.73 5.39 -10.79
CA ILE A 271 5.88 5.07 -11.94
C ILE A 271 4.58 5.87 -11.86
N THR A 272 3.94 5.85 -10.69
CA THR A 272 2.70 6.59 -10.44
C THR A 272 2.86 8.09 -10.60
N SER A 273 3.98 8.66 -10.14
CA SER A 273 4.24 10.09 -10.21
C SER A 273 4.48 10.55 -11.65
N LEU A 274 5.29 9.81 -12.39
CA LEU A 274 5.54 10.08 -13.81
C LEU A 274 4.24 9.98 -14.62
N LEU A 275 3.41 8.95 -14.38
CA LEU A 275 2.10 8.82 -15.01
C LEU A 275 1.19 10.02 -14.72
N ALA A 276 1.15 10.49 -13.46
CA ALA A 276 0.30 11.60 -13.08
C ALA A 276 0.73 12.93 -13.70
N ASN A 277 2.04 13.17 -13.83
CA ASN A 277 2.57 14.41 -14.37
C ASN A 277 2.53 14.43 -15.90
N GLU A 278 2.90 13.33 -16.56
CA GLU A 278 3.18 13.36 -18.00
C GLU A 278 2.07 12.80 -18.88
N PHE A 279 1.10 12.03 -18.34
CA PHE A 279 0.06 11.43 -19.19
C PHE A 279 -0.82 12.47 -19.88
N GLY A 280 -1.13 13.58 -19.20
CA GLY A 280 -1.87 14.69 -19.80
C GLY A 280 -1.04 15.58 -20.74
N GLU A 281 0.28 15.50 -20.66
CA GLU A 281 1.23 16.33 -21.43
C GLU A 281 1.85 15.58 -22.61
N ALA A 282 1.56 14.28 -22.74
CA ALA A 282 2.17 13.42 -23.74
C ALA A 282 1.76 13.80 -25.17
N GLN A 283 2.75 14.19 -25.98
CA GLN A 283 2.53 14.71 -27.34
C GLN A 283 2.70 13.66 -28.43
N SER A 284 3.67 12.74 -28.27
CA SER A 284 3.95 11.70 -29.26
C SER A 284 3.20 10.40 -28.92
N ALA A 285 2.87 9.62 -29.95
CA ALA A 285 2.27 8.30 -29.75
C ALA A 285 3.22 7.35 -28.97
N LEU A 286 4.53 7.54 -29.14
CA LEU A 286 5.54 6.76 -28.44
C LEU A 286 5.61 7.13 -26.95
N HIS A 287 5.42 8.40 -26.59
CA HIS A 287 5.34 8.86 -25.21
C HIS A 287 4.15 8.23 -24.49
N VAL A 288 2.96 8.30 -25.09
CA VAL A 288 1.74 7.68 -24.55
C VAL A 288 1.95 6.17 -24.37
N SER A 289 2.46 5.49 -25.39
CA SER A 289 2.75 4.05 -25.33
C SER A 289 3.78 3.68 -24.26
N SER A 290 4.78 4.53 -24.04
CA SER A 290 5.79 4.34 -22.99
C SER A 290 5.20 4.50 -21.59
N LEU A 291 4.26 5.43 -21.40
CA LEU A 291 3.50 5.57 -20.16
C LEU A 291 2.58 4.34 -19.93
N PHE A 292 1.88 3.84 -20.96
CA PHE A 292 1.11 2.60 -20.86
C PHE A 292 2.01 1.39 -20.49
N SER A 293 3.23 1.35 -21.02
CA SER A 293 4.22 0.33 -20.68
C SER A 293 4.64 0.41 -19.20
N LEU A 294 4.80 1.60 -18.65
CA LEU A 294 5.06 1.78 -17.22
C LEU A 294 3.89 1.34 -16.36
N ALA A 295 2.66 1.67 -16.74
CA ALA A 295 1.46 1.21 -16.04
C ALA A 295 1.35 -0.34 -16.06
N LEU A 296 1.66 -0.97 -17.20
CA LEU A 296 1.74 -2.42 -17.31
C LEU A 296 2.83 -3.01 -16.39
N ILE A 297 4.02 -2.40 -16.35
CA ILE A 297 5.11 -2.83 -15.47
C ILE A 297 4.68 -2.72 -14.00
N LEU A 298 4.05 -1.62 -13.58
CA LEU A 298 3.54 -1.46 -12.22
C LEU A 298 2.49 -2.52 -11.87
N PHE A 299 1.58 -2.83 -12.81
CA PHE A 299 0.61 -3.91 -12.66
C PHE A 299 1.32 -5.27 -12.47
N VAL A 300 2.35 -5.57 -13.26
CA VAL A 300 3.13 -6.80 -13.13
C VAL A 300 3.85 -6.86 -11.79
N ILE A 301 4.49 -5.77 -11.36
CA ILE A 301 5.17 -5.68 -10.06
C ILE A 301 4.18 -5.94 -8.93
N THR A 302 3.05 -5.24 -8.91
CA THR A 302 2.01 -5.41 -7.88
C THR A 302 1.42 -6.82 -7.90
N PHE A 303 1.17 -7.39 -9.07
CA PHE A 303 0.70 -8.77 -9.21
C PHE A 303 1.70 -9.78 -8.64
N ILE A 304 2.99 -9.66 -8.97
CA ILE A 304 4.05 -10.54 -8.46
C ILE A 304 4.14 -10.44 -6.93
N VAL A 305 4.19 -9.22 -6.40
CA VAL A 305 4.29 -8.98 -4.95
C VAL A 305 3.10 -9.57 -4.20
N LEU A 306 1.88 -9.31 -4.65
CA LEU A 306 0.66 -9.81 -4.01
C LEU A 306 0.50 -11.32 -4.18
N SER A 307 0.87 -11.88 -5.33
CA SER A 307 0.84 -13.32 -5.57
C SER A 307 1.85 -14.06 -4.70
N ALA A 308 3.09 -13.57 -4.63
CA ALA A 308 4.13 -14.12 -3.75
C ALA A 308 3.68 -14.09 -2.28
N ALA A 309 3.09 -12.98 -1.85
CA ALA A 309 2.52 -12.86 -0.50
C ALA A 309 1.41 -13.88 -0.22
N LYS A 310 0.47 -14.05 -1.17
CA LYS A 310 -0.62 -15.02 -1.04
C LYS A 310 -0.11 -16.46 -1.00
N LEU A 311 0.89 -16.80 -1.81
CA LEU A 311 1.53 -18.12 -1.81
C LEU A 311 2.25 -18.38 -0.47
N MET A 312 2.95 -17.38 0.06
CA MET A 312 3.60 -17.47 1.38
C MET A 312 2.57 -17.75 2.49
N LEU A 313 1.44 -17.04 2.49
CA LEU A 313 0.34 -17.25 3.44
C LEU A 313 -0.28 -18.66 3.33
N ALA A 314 -0.53 -19.13 2.11
CA ALA A 314 -1.08 -20.47 1.87
C ALA A 314 -0.14 -21.57 2.39
N GLY A 315 1.18 -21.38 2.24
CA GLY A 315 2.18 -22.28 2.79
C GLY A 315 2.23 -22.32 4.33
N MET A 316 1.92 -21.19 4.99
CA MET A 316 1.88 -21.10 6.45
C MET A 316 0.67 -21.81 7.05
N SER A 317 -0.51 -21.67 6.45
CA SER A 317 -1.75 -22.34 6.90
C SER A 317 -1.66 -23.86 6.80
N ARG A 318 -1.00 -24.39 5.76
CA ARG A 318 -0.81 -25.85 5.58
C ARG A 318 0.01 -26.52 6.71
N LYS A 319 0.84 -25.75 7.42
CA LYS A 319 1.66 -26.23 8.55
C LYS A 319 0.94 -26.19 9.91
N GLU A 320 -0.23 -25.57 10.00
CA GLU A 320 -0.97 -25.40 11.27
C GLU A 320 -1.74 -26.66 11.71
N GLY A 321 -1.90 -27.64 10.81
CA GLY A 321 -2.51 -28.94 11.14
C GLY A 321 -1.52 -30.10 11.29
N THR A 322 -0.21 -29.84 11.35
CA THR A 322 0.84 -30.87 11.39
C THR A 322 1.61 -30.95 12.72
N LYS A 323 1.09 -30.34 13.79
CA LYS A 323 1.64 -30.43 15.14
C LYS A 323 0.58 -30.77 16.16
#